data_AF-A0A3D1V811-F1
#
_entry.id   AF-A0A3D1V811-F1
#
_cell.length_a   1.000
_cell.length_b   1.000
_cell.length_c   1.000
_cell.angle_alpha   90.00
_cell.angle_beta   90.00
_cell.angle_gamma   90.00
#
_symmetry.space_group_name_H-M   'P 1'
#
loop_
_entity.id
_entity.type
_entity.pdbx_description
1 polymer ?
#
loop_
_entity_poly.entity_id
_entity_poly.type
_entity_poly.pdbx_seq_one_letter_code
_entity_poly.pdbx_strand_id
1 'polypeptide(L)' 'IMDNGQLIAIGTVAELKQLVSERDEVINPSLEDVFIALTGRDLREDHSEDDKPAEAA' A
#
# COMPACT_ATOMS: atom_id res chain seq x y z
N ILE A 1 2.46 -7.42 -2.20
CA ILE A 1 2.44 -6.31 -1.22
C ILE A 1 3.38 -6.65 -0.09
N MET A 2 4.36 -5.79 0.16
CA MET A 2 5.24 -5.86 1.32
C MET A 2 5.03 -4.59 2.15
N ASP A 3 5.13 -4.71 3.46
CA ASP A 3 5.13 -3.59 4.40
C ASP A 3 6.18 -3.87 5.47
N ASN A 4 7.02 -2.88 5.79
CA ASN A 4 8.08 -2.99 6.81
C ASN A 4 8.99 -4.23 6.66
N GLY A 5 9.32 -4.61 5.43
CA GLY A 5 10.16 -5.79 5.14
C GLY A 5 9.45 -7.13 5.33
N GLN A 6 8.16 -7.13 5.66
CA GLN A 6 7.32 -8.31 5.78
C GLN A 6 6.44 -8.48 4.54
N LEU A 7 6.33 -9.71 4.04
CA LEU A 7 5.41 -10.03 2.96
C LEU A 7 3.99 -10.13 3.52
N ILE A 8 3.11 -9.21 3.10
CA ILE A 8 1.71 -9.15 3.55
C ILE A 8 0.81 -9.97 2.63
N ALA A 9 1.00 -9.84 1.31
CA ALA A 9 0.21 -10.57 0.32
C ALA A 9 0.99 -10.77 -0.97
N ILE A 10 0.75 -11.89 -1.66
CA ILE A 10 1.33 -12.19 -2.97
C ILE A 10 0.26 -12.83 -3.85
N GLY A 11 0.23 -12.46 -5.12
CA GLY A 11 -0.76 -12.92 -6.08
C GLY A 11 -0.82 -11.98 -7.29
N THR A 12 -1.70 -12.31 -8.23
CA THR A 12 -2.05 -11.45 -9.36
C THR A 12 -2.89 -10.25 -8.91
N VAL A 13 -2.98 -9.24 -9.77
CA VAL A 13 -3.84 -8.06 -9.53
C VAL A 13 -5.29 -8.47 -9.30
N ALA A 14 -5.79 -9.45 -10.05
CA ALA A 14 -7.17 -9.91 -9.91
C ALA A 14 -7.43 -10.55 -8.54
N GLU A 15 -6.52 -11.42 -8.08
CA GLU A 15 -6.62 -12.07 -6.77
C GLU A 15 -6.55 -11.07 -5.62
N LEU A 16 -5.63 -10.09 -5.69
CA LEU A 16 -5.50 -9.08 -4.65
C LEU A 16 -6.71 -8.13 -4.59
N LYS A 17 -7.28 -7.76 -5.75
CA LYS A 17 -8.50 -6.97 -5.81
C LYS A 17 -9.70 -7.73 -5.26
N GLN A 18 -9.82 -9.00 -5.63
CA GLN A 18 -10.90 -9.86 -5.13
C GLN A 18 -10.84 -9.97 -3.60
N LEU A 19 -9.66 -10.22 -3.03
CA LEU A 19 -9.44 -10.31 -1.59
C LEU A 19 -9.98 -9.06 -0.85
N VAL A 20 -9.73 -7.87 -1.39
CA VAL A 20 -10.16 -6.60 -0.79
C VAL A 20 -11.64 -6.32 -1.04
N SER A 21 -12.15 -6.66 -2.23
CA SER A 21 -13.59 -6.59 -2.52
C SER A 21 -14.43 -7.44 -1.58
N GLU A 22 -13.99 -8.66 -1.27
CA GLU A 22 -14.72 -9.58 -0.39
C GLU A 22 -14.63 -9.17 1.09
N ARG A 23 -13.50 -8.60 1.51
CA ARG A 23 -13.25 -8.22 2.90
C ARG A 23 -13.87 -6.89 3.29
N ASP A 24 -13.75 -5.89 2.42
CA ASP A 24 -14.07 -4.49 2.72
C ASP A 24 -15.32 -3.99 1.95
N GLU A 25 -16.02 -4.90 1.25
CA GLU A 25 -17.23 -4.62 0.46
C GLU A 25 -17.03 -3.52 -0.62
N VAL A 26 -15.77 -3.34 -1.06
CA VAL A 26 -15.40 -2.35 -2.07
C VAL A 26 -15.64 -2.89 -3.48
N ILE A 27 -16.44 -2.17 -4.28
CA ILE A 27 -16.70 -2.55 -5.67
C ILE A 27 -15.52 -2.09 -6.54
N ASN A 28 -14.86 -3.07 -7.17
CA ASN A 28 -13.79 -2.85 -8.16
C ASN A 28 -12.62 -1.97 -7.66
N PRO A 29 -11.92 -2.39 -6.58
CA PRO A 29 -10.87 -1.60 -5.95
C PRO A 29 -9.73 -1.30 -6.94
N SER A 30 -9.14 -0.11 -6.78
CA SER A 30 -7.88 0.26 -7.43
C SER A 30 -6.70 -0.44 -6.73
N LEU A 31 -5.51 -0.34 -7.31
CA LEU A 31 -4.30 -0.85 -6.64
C LEU A 31 -3.95 -0.04 -5.38
N GLU A 32 -4.32 1.25 -5.34
CA GLU A 32 -4.16 2.10 -4.18
C GLU A 32 -5.08 1.63 -3.05
N ASP A 33 -6.36 1.36 -3.35
CA ASP A 33 -7.31 0.78 -2.38
C ASP A 33 -6.79 -0.56 -1.83
N VAL A 34 -6.25 -1.43 -2.70
CA VAL A 34 -5.67 -2.71 -2.28
C VAL A 34 -4.47 -2.51 -1.37
N PHE A 35 -3.60 -1.54 -1.68
CA PHE A 35 -2.46 -1.21 -0.85
C PHE A 35 -2.90 -0.69 0.52
N ILE A 36 -3.82 0.27 0.57
CA ILE A 36 -4.33 0.86 1.82
C ILE A 36 -5.05 -0.22 2.64
N ALA A 37 -5.90 -1.05 2.04
CA ALA A 37 -6.63 -2.10 2.74
C ALA A 37 -5.72 -3.17 3.35
N LEU A 38 -4.59 -3.47 2.70
CA LEU A 38 -3.64 -4.50 3.15
C LEU A 38 -2.55 -3.96 4.09
N THR A 39 -2.13 -2.71 3.94
CA THR A 39 -1.06 -2.11 4.75
C THR A 39 -1.57 -1.18 5.85
N GLY A 40 -2.79 -0.65 5.71
CA GLY A 40 -3.34 0.38 6.59
C GLY A 40 -2.69 1.75 6.42
N ARG A 41 -1.89 1.96 5.36
CA ARG A 41 -1.09 3.16 5.14
C ARG A 41 -1.48 3.83 3.83
N ASP A 42 -1.46 5.16 3.80
CA ASP A 42 -1.62 5.92 2.57
C ASP A 42 -0.33 5.88 1.75
N LEU A 43 -0.45 5.66 0.44
CA LEU A 43 0.70 5.53 -0.46
C LEU A 43 1.56 6.81 -0.51
N ARG A 44 1.00 7.97 -0.14
CA ARG A 44 1.67 9.27 -0.23
C ARG A 44 2.46 9.63 1.02
N GLU A 45 2.16 9.00 2.16
CA GLU A 45 2.86 9.29 3.41
C GLU A 45 4.26 8.67 3.46
N ASP A 46 4.52 7.59 2.73
CA ASP A 46 5.83 6.91 2.66
C ASP A 46 6.91 7.72 1.90
N HIS A 47 6.51 8.77 1.17
CA HIS A 47 7.43 9.61 0.38
C HIS A 47 7.95 10.87 1.10
N SER A 48 7.65 11.05 2.39
CA SER A 48 7.87 12.34 3.08
C SER A 48 9.17 12.46 3.89
N GLU A 49 10.05 11.45 3.95
CA GLU A 49 11.16 11.44 4.92
C GLU A 49 12.60 11.42 4.35
N ASP A 50 12.83 11.49 3.03
CA ASP A 50 14.20 11.42 2.46
C ASP A 50 14.61 12.62 1.57
N ASP A 51 14.15 13.85 1.87
CA ASP A 51 14.72 15.06 1.25
C ASP A 51 14.82 16.21 2.27
N LYS A 52 15.70 16.04 3.27
CA LYS A 52 16.26 17.19 3.99
C LYS A 52 17.71 17.35 3.54
N PRO A 53 18.05 18.36 2.71
CA PRO A 53 19.44 18.65 2.43
C PRO A 53 20.14 18.92 3.75
N ALA A 54 21.22 18.17 4.02
CA ALA A 54 22.09 18.40 5.15
C ALA A 54 22.58 19.86 5.10
N GLU A 55 22.23 20.63 6.13
CA GLU A 55 22.69 21.98 6.37
C GLU A 55 24.23 21.98 6.45
N ALA A 56 24.90 22.58 5.48
CA ALA A 56 26.34 22.81 5.51
C ALA A 56 26.62 24.10 6.28
N ALA A 57 27.34 23.95 7.39
CA ALA A 57 27.79 24.99 8.32
C ALA A 57 28.81 25.97 7.72
#